data_AF-A0A0U3MGR7-F1
#
_entry.id   AF-A0A0U3MGR7-F1
#
_cell.length_a   1.000
_cell.length_b   1.000
_cell.length_c   1.000
_cell.angle_alpha   90.00
_cell.angle_beta   90.00
_cell.angle_gamma   90.00
#
_symmetry.space_group_name_H-M   'P 1'
#
loop_
_entity.id
_entity.type
_entity.pdbx_description
1 polymer ?
#
loop_
_entity_poly.entity_id
_entity_poly.type
_entity_poly.pdbx_seq_one_letter_code
_entity_poly.pdbx_strand_id
1 'polypeptide(L)'
;MSAVTFVVPGQPQGKGRAKIVKIGGFSRMATPAKTVAYEGLVAHAAQMALAGRPLLQGPVHVRLAVECQVPGSWSQKKQRAAINGEVMPTTKPDIDNVIKAVFDGCNGVLWKDDVQVVQVTVVKQYSATPCVRFAAVELQPVSADQPQRELLGEPA
;
A
#
# COMPACT_ATOMS: atom_id res chain seq x y z
N MET A 1 16.20 6.42 13.80
CA MET A 1 15.05 5.72 13.18
C MET A 1 15.04 6.07 11.71
N SER A 2 15.22 5.09 10.83
CA SER A 2 15.17 5.29 9.39
C SER A 2 13.72 5.43 8.96
N ALA A 3 13.35 6.58 8.38
CA ALA A 3 12.02 6.82 7.83
C ALA A 3 12.09 7.11 6.33
N VAL A 4 11.12 6.57 5.59
CA VAL A 4 10.95 6.78 4.16
C VAL A 4 9.48 7.08 3.88
N THR A 5 9.22 8.15 3.13
CA THR A 5 7.88 8.52 2.72
C THR A 5 7.86 8.80 1.22
N PHE A 6 6.77 8.40 0.56
CA PHE A 6 6.56 8.71 -0.86
C PHE A 6 5.07 8.69 -1.22
N VAL A 7 4.78 9.16 -2.43
CA VAL A 7 3.44 9.15 -3.01
C VAL A 7 3.47 8.40 -4.32
N VAL A 8 2.57 7.43 -4.47
CA VAL A 8 2.31 6.75 -5.74
C VAL A 8 1.15 7.49 -6.41
N PRO A 9 1.39 8.21 -7.53
CA PRO A 9 0.36 9.04 -8.14
C PRO A 9 -0.68 8.18 -8.87
N GLY A 10 -1.91 8.69 -8.94
CA GLY A 10 -3.00 8.11 -9.71
C GLY A 10 -3.90 7.17 -8.89
N GLN A 11 -4.90 6.60 -9.58
CA GLN A 11 -5.89 5.73 -8.94
C GLN A 11 -5.21 4.51 -8.30
N PRO A 12 -5.47 4.24 -7.00
CA PRO A 12 -4.96 3.04 -6.36
C PRO A 12 -5.39 1.78 -7.12
N GLN A 13 -4.44 0.86 -7.31
CA GLN A 13 -4.70 -0.42 -7.95
C GLN A 13 -4.37 -1.55 -6.98
N GLY A 14 -5.28 -2.52 -6.90
CA GLY A 14 -5.05 -3.73 -6.14
C GLY A 14 -4.34 -4.79 -7.00
N LYS A 15 -3.63 -5.71 -6.36
CA LYS A 15 -2.99 -6.83 -7.05
C LYS A 15 -4.05 -7.71 -7.72
N GLY A 16 -4.04 -7.75 -9.05
CA GLY A 16 -4.85 -8.69 -9.81
C GLY A 16 -4.38 -10.13 -9.60
N ARG A 17 -5.34 -11.08 -9.62
CA ARG A 17 -5.01 -12.52 -9.58
C ARG A 17 -4.22 -12.93 -10.82
N ALA A 18 -3.25 -13.82 -10.63
CA ALA A 18 -2.51 -14.41 -11.73
C ALA A 18 -3.49 -15.12 -12.69
N LYS A 19 -3.24 -14.95 -13.99
CA LYS A 19 -4.08 -15.52 -15.05
C LYS A 19 -3.30 -16.61 -15.78
N ILE A 20 -4.02 -17.63 -16.24
CA ILE A 20 -3.46 -18.62 -17.14
C ILE A 20 -3.36 -18.00 -18.53
N VAL A 21 -2.17 -18.03 -19.11
CA VAL A 21 -1.91 -17.62 -20.49
C VAL A 21 -1.31 -18.80 -21.26
N LYS A 22 -1.61 -18.90 -22.56
CA LYS A 22 -1.01 -19.91 -23.44
C LYS A 22 0.16 -19.28 -24.20
N ILE A 23 1.35 -19.83 -24.05
CA ILE A 23 2.57 -19.41 -24.76
C ILE A 23 3.18 -20.64 -25.40
N GLY A 24 3.30 -20.66 -26.74
CA GLY A 24 3.87 -21.79 -27.47
C GLY A 24 3.14 -23.13 -27.23
N GLY A 25 1.83 -23.10 -26.98
CA GLY A 25 1.02 -24.28 -26.67
C GLY A 25 0.98 -24.70 -25.19
N PHE A 26 1.83 -24.11 -24.33
CA PHE A 26 1.86 -24.43 -22.90
C PHE A 26 1.13 -23.39 -22.06
N SER A 27 0.42 -23.85 -21.02
CA SER A 27 -0.21 -22.99 -20.01
C SER A 27 0.83 -22.48 -19.02
N ARG A 28 0.90 -21.17 -18.82
CA ARG A 28 1.71 -20.52 -17.78
C ARG A 28 0.87 -19.56 -16.95
N MET A 29 1.22 -19.40 -15.68
CA MET A 29 0.64 -18.38 -14.83
C MET A 29 1.38 -17.06 -15.08
N ALA A 30 0.64 -15.99 -15.37
CA ALA A 30 1.19 -14.67 -15.59
C ALA A 30 0.48 -13.63 -14.72
N THR A 31 1.26 -12.75 -14.11
CA THR A 31 0.74 -11.56 -13.42
C THR A 31 0.14 -10.60 -14.47
N PRO A 32 -1.07 -10.06 -14.26
CA PRO A 32 -1.67 -9.14 -15.21
C PRO A 32 -0.81 -7.90 -15.45
N ALA A 33 -0.74 -7.43 -16.70
CA ALA A 33 0.07 -6.28 -17.09
C ALA A 33 -0.20 -5.01 -16.26
N LYS A 34 -1.46 -4.77 -15.86
CA LYS A 34 -1.84 -3.64 -14.99
C LYS A 34 -1.20 -3.73 -13.61
N THR A 35 -1.15 -4.93 -13.02
CA THR A 35 -0.47 -5.17 -11.74
C THR A 35 1.02 -4.87 -11.89
N VAL A 36 1.66 -5.42 -12.92
CA VAL A 36 3.11 -5.21 -13.16
C VAL A 36 3.43 -3.74 -13.35
N ALA A 37 2.63 -3.01 -14.13
CA ALA A 37 2.82 -1.58 -14.35
C ALA A 37 2.67 -0.76 -13.05
N TYR A 38 1.70 -1.12 -12.20
CA TYR A 38 1.49 -0.44 -10.92
C TYR A 38 2.60 -0.75 -9.91
N GLU A 39 3.00 -2.02 -9.78
CA GLU A 39 4.14 -2.43 -8.96
C GLU A 39 5.43 -1.71 -9.39
N GLY A 40 5.66 -1.54 -10.70
CA GLY A 40 6.77 -0.75 -11.24
C GLY A 40 6.70 0.75 -10.88
N LEU A 41 5.51 1.35 -10.86
CA LEU A 41 5.34 2.74 -10.42
C LEU A 41 5.63 2.91 -8.93
N VAL A 42 5.20 1.94 -8.10
CA VAL A 42 5.53 1.90 -6.67
C VAL A 42 7.04 1.81 -6.47
N ALA A 43 7.69 0.87 -7.16
CA ALA A 43 9.15 0.68 -7.12
C ALA A 43 9.88 1.97 -7.47
N HIS A 44 9.47 2.65 -8.54
CA HIS A 44 10.07 3.93 -8.93
C HIS A 44 9.93 5.00 -7.85
N ALA A 45 8.73 5.19 -7.28
CA ALA A 45 8.50 6.16 -6.22
C ALA A 45 9.31 5.85 -4.95
N ALA A 46 9.39 4.56 -4.57
CA ALA A 46 10.18 4.10 -3.43
C ALA A 46 11.68 4.34 -3.64
N GLN A 47 12.20 4.02 -4.83
CA GLN A 47 13.61 4.22 -5.19
C GLN A 47 14.00 5.71 -5.11
N MET A 48 13.15 6.59 -5.64
CA MET A 48 13.37 8.03 -5.55
C MET A 48 13.41 8.52 -4.10
N ALA A 49 12.51 8.02 -3.25
CA ALA A 49 12.45 8.40 -1.84
C ALA A 49 13.59 7.83 -1.00
N LEU A 50 14.12 6.67 -1.37
CA LEU A 50 15.30 6.11 -0.73
C LEU A 50 16.55 6.96 -1.04
N ALA A 51 16.62 7.56 -2.23
CA ALA A 51 17.66 8.51 -2.64
C ALA A 51 19.09 7.95 -2.44
N GLY A 52 19.31 6.68 -2.76
CA GLY A 52 20.60 6.00 -2.63
C GLY A 52 20.95 5.54 -1.20
N ARG A 53 20.09 5.79 -0.21
CA ARG A 53 20.24 5.19 1.13
C ARG A 53 20.13 3.66 1.04
N PRO A 54 20.70 2.91 2.00
CA PRO A 54 20.52 1.46 2.05
C PRO A 54 19.05 1.09 2.29
N LEU A 55 18.69 -0.13 1.86
CA LEU A 55 17.39 -0.73 2.17
C LEU A 55 17.17 -0.82 3.68
N LEU A 56 15.91 -0.74 4.10
CA LEU A 56 15.52 -1.04 5.49
C LEU A 56 15.83 -2.51 5.78
N GLN A 57 16.45 -2.81 6.92
CA GLN A 57 16.94 -4.16 7.25
C GLN A 57 16.20 -4.79 8.45
N GLY A 58 15.65 -3.95 9.33
CA GLY A 58 14.92 -4.36 10.52
C GLY A 58 13.40 -4.50 10.31
N PRO A 59 12.67 -4.71 11.42
CA PRO A 59 11.20 -4.71 11.43
C PRO A 59 10.66 -3.33 11.07
N VAL A 60 9.61 -3.28 10.27
CA VAL A 60 9.04 -2.04 9.71
C VAL A 60 7.60 -1.85 10.15
N HIS A 61 7.26 -0.62 10.58
CA HIS A 61 5.89 -0.13 10.64
C HIS A 61 5.57 0.64 9.36
N VAL A 62 4.57 0.18 8.63
CA VAL A 62 4.03 0.88 7.46
C VAL A 62 2.73 1.62 7.81
N ARG A 63 2.63 2.87 7.35
CA ARG A 63 1.40 3.65 7.31
C ARG A 63 1.01 3.95 5.87
N LEU A 64 -0.25 3.71 5.55
CA LEU A 64 -0.79 3.87 4.20
C LEU A 64 -2.07 4.71 4.23
N ALA A 65 -2.13 5.72 3.35
CA ALA A 65 -3.38 6.38 3.00
C ALA A 65 -3.72 6.05 1.54
N VAL A 66 -4.76 5.25 1.35
CA VAL A 66 -5.28 4.88 0.03
C VAL A 66 -6.35 5.90 -0.36
N GLU A 67 -5.95 6.85 -1.20
CA GLU A 67 -6.79 7.96 -1.66
C GLU A 67 -7.44 7.63 -3.00
N CYS A 68 -8.71 7.24 -2.95
CA CYS A 68 -9.50 6.86 -4.12
C CYS A 68 -10.10 8.08 -4.83
N GLN A 69 -10.23 8.00 -6.15
CA GLN A 69 -10.92 9.01 -6.94
C GLN A 69 -12.40 9.09 -6.56
N VAL A 70 -12.90 10.31 -6.36
CA VAL A 70 -14.33 10.57 -6.26
C VAL A 70 -14.99 10.34 -7.63
N PRO A 71 -16.07 9.54 -7.74
CA PRO A 71 -16.75 9.34 -9.01
C PRO A 71 -17.30 10.66 -9.58
N GLY A 72 -16.86 11.02 -10.79
CA GLY A 72 -17.30 12.25 -11.45
C GLY A 72 -18.79 12.31 -11.76
N SER A 73 -19.47 11.15 -11.81
CA SER A 73 -20.91 11.03 -12.00
C SER A 73 -21.73 11.38 -10.75
N TRP A 74 -21.11 11.52 -9.58
CA TRP A 74 -21.81 11.91 -8.36
C TRP A 74 -22.19 13.39 -8.38
N SER A 75 -23.29 13.73 -7.70
CA SER A 75 -23.65 15.13 -7.50
C SER A 75 -22.56 15.88 -6.73
N GLN A 76 -22.39 17.19 -6.99
CA GLN A 76 -21.39 18.02 -6.29
C GLN A 76 -21.50 17.94 -4.76
N LYS A 77 -22.73 17.86 -4.22
CA LYS A 77 -22.98 17.67 -2.79
C LYS A 77 -22.32 16.37 -2.28
N LYS A 78 -22.51 15.26 -3.00
CA LYS A 78 -21.95 13.96 -2.62
C LYS A 78 -20.43 13.92 -2.83
N GLN A 79 -19.93 14.57 -3.87
CA GLN A 79 -18.49 14.71 -4.08
C GLN A 79 -17.82 15.45 -2.91
N ARG A 80 -18.39 16.57 -2.46
CA ARG A 80 -17.90 17.31 -1.29
C ARG A 80 -17.96 16.47 -0.01
N ALA A 81 -19.06 15.77 0.23
CA ALA A 81 -19.18 14.86 1.38
C ALA A 81 -18.10 13.76 1.35
N ALA A 82 -17.75 13.24 0.17
CA ALA A 82 -16.67 12.27 0.01
C ALA A 82 -15.29 12.85 0.33
N ILE A 83 -14.99 14.06 -0.13
CA ILE A 83 -13.73 14.77 0.19
C ILE A 83 -13.62 15.09 1.68
N ASN A 84 -14.74 15.39 2.34
CA ASN A 84 -14.79 15.65 3.77
C ASN A 84 -14.70 14.36 4.63
N GLY A 85 -14.68 13.17 4.03
CA GLY A 85 -14.67 11.90 4.75
C GLY A 85 -16.03 11.45 5.31
N GLU A 86 -17.12 12.16 5.00
CA GLU A 86 -18.48 11.79 5.39
C GLU A 86 -18.99 10.57 4.61
N VAL A 87 -18.45 10.35 3.40
CA VAL A 87 -18.71 9.17 2.57
C VAL A 87 -17.39 8.42 2.37
N MET A 88 -17.39 7.12 2.71
CA MET A 88 -16.20 6.27 2.61
C MET A 88 -16.21 5.40 1.34
N PRO A 89 -15.04 5.09 0.75
CA PRO A 89 -14.92 4.25 -0.44
C PRO A 89 -15.06 2.75 -0.12
N THR A 90 -16.24 2.20 -0.36
CA THR A 90 -16.54 0.77 -0.18
C THR A 90 -16.50 -0.05 -1.47
N THR A 91 -16.05 0.55 -2.59
CA THR A 91 -15.89 -0.12 -3.89
C THR A 91 -14.47 -0.61 -4.12
N LYS A 92 -14.24 -1.47 -5.12
CA LYS A 92 -12.89 -1.91 -5.53
C LYS A 92 -11.94 -0.72 -5.82
N PRO A 93 -10.62 -0.90 -5.66
CA PRO A 93 -9.95 -2.13 -5.18
C PRO A 93 -10.13 -2.32 -3.67
N ASP A 94 -10.05 -3.58 -3.22
CA ASP A 94 -10.02 -3.90 -1.80
C ASP A 94 -8.71 -3.40 -1.18
N ILE A 95 -8.76 -2.97 0.08
CA ILE A 95 -7.64 -2.33 0.76
C ILE A 95 -6.42 -3.26 0.90
N ASP A 96 -6.66 -4.54 1.19
CA ASP A 96 -5.67 -5.60 1.29
C ASP A 96 -4.99 -5.88 -0.05
N ASN A 97 -5.74 -5.85 -1.16
CA ASN A 97 -5.18 -5.98 -2.49
C ASN A 97 -4.30 -4.79 -2.88
N VAL A 98 -4.63 -3.56 -2.44
CA VAL A 98 -3.77 -2.38 -2.63
C VAL A 98 -2.49 -2.52 -1.80
N ILE A 99 -2.61 -2.90 -0.52
CA ILE A 99 -1.45 -3.16 0.35
C ILE A 99 -0.52 -4.16 -0.31
N LYS A 100 -1.07 -5.28 -0.81
CA LYS A 100 -0.30 -6.32 -1.48
C LYS A 100 0.48 -5.78 -2.69
N ALA A 101 -0.17 -5.04 -3.58
CA ALA A 101 0.51 -4.47 -4.76
C ALA A 101 1.60 -3.45 -4.38
N VAL A 102 1.37 -2.65 -3.32
CA VAL A 102 2.38 -1.70 -2.84
C VAL A 102 3.56 -2.43 -2.20
N PHE A 103 3.31 -3.47 -1.41
CA PHE A 103 4.38 -4.22 -0.74
C PHE A 103 5.21 -5.01 -1.75
N ASP A 104 4.55 -5.68 -2.69
CA ASP A 104 5.22 -6.40 -3.78
C ASP A 104 6.07 -5.44 -4.64
N GLY A 105 5.61 -4.20 -4.88
CA GLY A 105 6.40 -3.17 -5.58
C GLY A 105 7.57 -2.59 -4.77
N CYS A 106 7.55 -2.71 -3.44
CA CYS A 106 8.65 -2.29 -2.55
C CYS A 106 9.73 -3.36 -2.38
N ASN A 107 9.44 -4.63 -2.69
CA ASN A 107 10.37 -5.74 -2.52
C ASN A 107 11.63 -5.57 -3.39
N GLY A 108 12.81 -5.69 -2.77
CA GLY A 108 14.11 -5.45 -3.39
C GLY A 108 14.45 -3.97 -3.64
N VAL A 109 13.55 -3.03 -3.31
CA VAL A 109 13.71 -1.59 -3.59
C VAL A 109 13.72 -0.74 -2.32
N LEU A 110 12.83 -1.02 -1.37
CA LEU A 110 12.75 -0.32 -0.08
C LEU A 110 13.26 -1.19 1.08
N TRP A 111 12.94 -2.48 1.01
CA TRP A 111 13.34 -3.54 1.93
C TRP A 111 13.68 -4.79 1.11
N LYS A 112 14.27 -5.81 1.74
CA LYS A 112 14.59 -7.06 1.06
C LYS A 112 13.31 -7.81 0.68
N ASP A 113 12.39 -7.92 1.63
CA ASP A 113 11.15 -8.68 1.49
C ASP A 113 10.09 -8.15 2.49
N ASP A 114 8.81 -8.23 2.13
CA ASP A 114 7.70 -7.70 2.92
C ASP A 114 7.45 -8.48 4.22
N VAL A 115 8.11 -9.63 4.42
CA VAL A 115 8.24 -10.27 5.75
C VAL A 115 8.82 -9.35 6.82
N GLN A 116 9.52 -8.27 6.44
CA GLN A 116 10.02 -7.26 7.37
C GLN A 116 8.91 -6.36 7.92
N VAL A 117 7.73 -6.31 7.30
CA VAL A 117 6.62 -5.46 7.75
C VAL A 117 5.86 -6.16 8.87
N VAL A 118 6.01 -5.66 10.10
CA VAL A 118 5.42 -6.26 11.31
C VAL A 118 4.23 -5.47 11.86
N GLN A 119 4.05 -4.24 11.40
CA GLN A 119 2.93 -3.38 11.76
C GLN A 119 2.41 -2.64 10.53
N VAL A 120 1.09 -2.63 10.34
CA VAL A 120 0.44 -1.90 9.25
C VAL A 120 -0.71 -1.08 9.80
N THR A 121 -0.72 0.22 9.51
CA THR A 121 -1.88 1.09 9.71
C THR A 121 -2.31 1.61 8.36
N VAL A 122 -3.57 1.37 7.99
CA VAL A 122 -4.07 1.72 6.67
C VAL A 122 -5.43 2.39 6.77
N VAL A 123 -5.62 3.45 5.99
CA VAL A 123 -6.91 4.09 5.80
C VAL A 123 -7.25 4.14 4.32
N LYS A 124 -8.54 4.04 3.99
CA LYS A 124 -9.04 4.18 2.63
C LYS A 124 -10.11 5.25 2.61
N GLN A 125 -9.87 6.29 1.83
CA GLN A 125 -10.71 7.48 1.78
C GLN A 125 -10.81 8.01 0.36
N TYR A 126 -11.77 8.88 0.09
CA TYR A 126 -11.80 9.61 -1.17
C TYR A 126 -10.87 10.83 -1.12
N SER A 127 -10.37 11.24 -2.28
CA SER A 127 -9.55 12.44 -2.46
C SER A 127 -9.83 13.07 -3.81
N ALA A 128 -9.57 14.38 -3.91
CA ALA A 128 -9.68 15.12 -5.17
C ALA A 128 -8.59 14.66 -6.15
N THR A 129 -7.41 14.31 -5.62
CA THR A 129 -6.28 13.80 -6.37
C THR A 129 -6.00 12.37 -5.90
N PRO A 130 -6.36 11.34 -6.67
CA PRO A 130 -6.14 9.97 -6.24
C PRO A 130 -4.65 9.65 -6.17
N CYS A 131 -4.25 8.98 -5.09
CA CYS A 131 -2.89 8.51 -4.87
C CYS A 131 -2.83 7.44 -3.79
N VAL A 132 -1.66 6.84 -3.59
CA VAL A 132 -1.33 6.15 -2.34
C VAL A 132 -0.20 6.89 -1.66
N ARG A 133 -0.43 7.36 -0.43
CA ARG A 133 0.63 7.90 0.42
C ARG A 133 1.20 6.79 1.26
N PHE A 134 2.51 6.66 1.24
CA PHE A 134 3.24 5.62 1.92
C PHE A 134 4.22 6.25 2.90
N ALA A 135 4.29 5.68 4.10
CA ALA A 135 5.32 5.96 5.08
C ALA A 135 5.79 4.65 5.73
N ALA A 136 7.09 4.44 5.80
CA ALA A 136 7.70 3.33 6.53
C ALA A 136 8.69 3.89 7.55
N VAL A 137 8.68 3.28 8.75
CA VAL A 137 9.66 3.55 9.79
C VAL A 137 10.22 2.22 10.29
N GLU A 138 11.53 2.13 10.37
CA GLU A 138 12.22 1.00 10.99
C GLU A 138 12.06 1.06 12.51
N LEU A 139 11.49 0.00 13.07
CA LEU A 139 11.25 -0.16 14.49
C LEU A 139 12.52 -0.64 15.20
N GLN A 140 12.70 -0.19 16.43
CA GLN A 140 13.66 -0.79 17.33
C GLN A 140 12.94 -1.93 18.08
N PRO A 141 13.54 -3.13 18.20
CA PRO A 141 13.01 -4.15 19.10
C PRO A 141 12.87 -3.56 20.49
N VAL A 142 11.69 -3.68 21.07
CA VAL A 142 11.49 -3.28 22.47
C VAL A 142 12.30 -4.25 23.33
N SER A 143 13.10 -3.74 24.27
CA SER A 143 13.80 -4.59 25.24
C SER A 143 12.80 -5.48 25.98
N ALA A 144 13.23 -6.68 26.39
CA ALA A 144 12.38 -7.70 27.03
C ALA A 144 11.58 -7.21 28.27
N ASP A 145 11.94 -6.07 28.84
CA ASP A 145 11.31 -5.46 30.02
C ASP A 145 10.01 -4.67 29.74
N GLN A 146 9.51 -4.62 28.50
CA GLN A 146 8.22 -3.98 28.19
C GLN A 146 7.27 -4.96 27.49
N PRO A 147 6.30 -5.55 28.21
CA PRO A 147 5.31 -6.40 27.58
C PRO A 147 4.41 -5.56 26.66
N GLN A 148 4.44 -5.85 25.36
CA GLN A 148 3.41 -5.40 24.43
C GLN A 148 2.12 -6.17 24.76
N ARG A 149 1.26 -5.59 25.61
CA ARG A 149 -0.10 -6.08 25.84
C ARG A 149 -1.11 -4.96 25.63
N GLU A 150 -1.77 -5.02 24.49
CA GLU A 150 -3.22 -4.93 24.27
C GLU A 150 -3.43 -4.75 22.77
N LEU A 151 -3.81 -5.82 22.07
CA LEU A 151 -3.99 -5.77 20.62
C LEU A 151 -5.35 -6.22 20.13
N LEU A 152 -6.30 -6.58 21.01
CA LEU A 152 -7.64 -7.00 20.58
C LEU A 152 -8.82 -6.49 21.43
N GLY A 153 -8.59 -5.63 22.44
CA GLY A 153 -9.69 -4.98 23.17
C GLY A 153 -10.70 -5.96 23.77
N GLU A 154 -10.24 -6.95 24.55
CA GLU A 154 -11.16 -7.73 25.38
C GLU A 154 -11.61 -6.88 26.57
N PRO A 155 -12.92 -6.73 26.83
CA PRO A 155 -13.39 -6.03 28.00
C PRO A 155 -12.99 -6.78 29.27
N ALA A 156 -12.54 -6.03 30.27
CA ALA A 156 -12.31 -6.50 31.64
C ALA A 156 -13.61 -6.97 32.32
#